data_AF-A0A1Y5IAM2-F1
#
_entry.id   AF-A0A1Y5IAM2-F1
#
_cell.length_a   1.000
_cell.length_b   1.000
_cell.length_c   1.000
_cell.angle_alpha   90.00
_cell.angle_beta   90.00
_cell.angle_gamma   90.00
#
_symmetry.space_group_name_H-M   'P 1'
#
loop_
_entity.id
_entity.type
_entity.pdbx_description
1 polymer ?
#
loop_
_entity_poly.entity_id
_entity_poly.type
_entity_poly.pdbx_seq_one_letter_code
_entity_poly.pdbx_strand_id
1 'polypeptide(L)'
;MTGGIVPEDIDAVYHQMQHLGQKWADAHAEAEMLEEAKKCVLSTITLHYIEDGNAKSAAEVHAYASQEYQEHIKKMVEARRRANVAKIELESIKTHLNLTRTYEATRREEMKLI
;
A
#
# COMPACT_ATOMS: atom_id res chain seq x y z
N MET A 1 -8.10 22.66 31.88
CA MET A 1 -7.84 23.09 30.49
C MET A 1 -8.73 22.25 29.59
N THR A 2 -9.72 22.87 28.97
CA THR A 2 -10.66 22.25 28.04
C THR A 2 -9.94 21.91 26.74
N GLY A 3 -9.34 20.72 26.68
CA GLY A 3 -8.73 20.17 25.47
C GLY A 3 -9.80 19.71 24.50
N GLY A 4 -10.35 20.66 23.73
CA GLY A 4 -11.11 20.39 22.52
C GLY A 4 -10.22 20.68 21.31
N ILE A 5 -10.31 19.82 20.29
CA ILE A 5 -9.64 20.01 18.99
C ILE A 5 -10.06 21.37 18.43
N VAL A 6 -9.11 22.30 18.24
CA VAL A 6 -9.40 23.61 17.65
C VAL A 6 -9.46 23.48 16.11
N PRO A 7 -10.14 24.40 15.38
CA PRO A 7 -10.28 24.28 13.92
C PRO A 7 -8.96 24.08 13.17
N GLU A 8 -7.87 24.71 13.63
CA GLU A 8 -6.52 24.55 13.09
C GLU A 8 -5.99 23.11 13.22
N ASP A 9 -6.36 22.39 14.28
CA ASP A 9 -6.02 20.97 14.47
C ASP A 9 -6.81 20.09 13.50
N ILE A 10 -8.04 20.48 13.14
CA ILE A 10 -8.88 19.75 12.18
C ILE A 10 -8.30 19.85 10.78
N ASP A 11 -7.89 21.05 10.36
CA ASP A 11 -7.25 21.29 9.07
C ASP A 11 -5.91 20.54 8.98
N ALA A 12 -5.12 20.55 10.06
CA ALA A 12 -3.88 19.78 10.13
C ALA A 12 -4.12 18.27 9.99
N VAL A 13 -5.11 17.71 10.70
CA VAL A 13 -5.49 16.29 10.59
C VAL A 13 -5.99 15.97 9.18
N TYR A 14 -6.79 16.85 8.58
CA TYR A 14 -7.28 16.69 7.21
C TYR A 14 -6.12 16.60 6.21
N HIS A 15 -5.18 17.55 6.26
CA HIS A 15 -4.02 17.54 5.39
C HIS A 15 -3.12 16.31 5.61
N GLN A 16 -2.94 15.89 6.87
CA GLN A 16 -2.20 14.67 7.19
C GLN A 16 -2.88 13.43 6.59
N MET A 17 -4.21 13.33 6.69
CA MET A 17 -4.97 12.23 6.10
C MET A 17 -4.90 12.24 4.57
N GLN A 18 -4.97 13.41 3.93
CA GLN A 18 -4.77 13.52 2.48
C GLN A 18 -3.38 13.07 2.07
N HIS A 19 -2.34 13.51 2.79
CA HIS A 19 -0.96 13.14 2.50
C HIS A 19 -0.75 11.62 2.64
N LEU A 20 -1.22 11.00 3.72
CA LEU A 20 -1.14 9.55 3.91
C LEU A 20 -1.98 8.77 2.89
N GLY A 21 -3.15 9.31 2.54
CA GLY A 21 -4.01 8.77 1.49
C GLY A 21 -3.29 8.72 0.14
N GLN A 22 -2.66 9.83 -0.25
CA GLN A 22 -1.87 9.91 -1.48
C GLN A 22 -0.68 8.95 -1.44
N LYS A 23 0.09 8.95 -0.34
CA LYS A 23 1.23 8.04 -0.15
C LYS A 23 0.82 6.56 -0.30
N TRP A 24 -0.33 6.19 0.26
CA TRP A 24 -0.86 4.83 0.10
C TRP A 24 -1.29 4.55 -1.33
N ALA A 25 -2.03 5.48 -1.96
CA ALA A 25 -2.51 5.32 -3.34
C ALA A 25 -1.35 5.12 -4.32
N ASP A 26 -0.29 5.94 -4.21
CA ASP A 26 0.88 5.85 -5.08
C ASP A 26 1.62 4.51 -4.90
N ALA A 27 1.88 4.12 -3.65
CA ALA A 27 2.54 2.84 -3.36
C ALA A 27 1.68 1.63 -3.78
N HIS A 28 0.36 1.75 -3.65
CA HIS A 28 -0.58 0.71 -4.07
C HIS A 28 -0.57 0.53 -5.58
N ALA A 29 -0.65 1.63 -6.34
CA ALA A 29 -0.62 1.62 -7.79
C ALA A 29 0.71 1.06 -8.31
N GLU A 30 1.84 1.42 -7.69
CA GLU A 30 3.14 0.85 -8.05
C GLU A 30 3.17 -0.69 -7.85
N ALA A 31 2.66 -1.17 -6.72
CA ALA A 31 2.59 -2.60 -6.44
C ALA A 31 1.69 -3.34 -7.43
N GLU A 32 0.51 -2.77 -7.74
CA GLU A 32 -0.44 -3.32 -8.71
C GLU A 32 0.15 -3.40 -10.11
N MET A 33 0.85 -2.34 -10.55
CA MET A 33 1.54 -2.34 -11.84
C MET A 33 2.57 -3.48 -11.95
N LEU A 34 3.36 -3.72 -10.90
CA LEU A 34 4.36 -4.79 -10.90
C LEU A 34 3.71 -6.18 -10.85
N GLU A 35 2.59 -6.33 -10.15
CA GLU A 35 1.82 -7.57 -10.10
C GLU A 35 1.20 -7.91 -11.46
N GLU A 36 0.58 -6.94 -12.12
CA GLU A 36 0.01 -7.11 -13.47
C GLU A 36 1.10 -7.38 -14.52
N ALA A 37 2.26 -6.73 -14.40
CA ALA A 37 3.39 -6.94 -15.30
C ALA A 37 4.06 -8.32 -15.16
N LYS A 38 3.85 -9.05 -14.05
CA LYS A 38 4.56 -10.31 -13.74
C LYS A 38 4.47 -11.33 -14.86
N LYS A 39 3.28 -11.53 -15.43
CA LYS A 39 3.08 -12.49 -16.53
C LYS A 39 3.77 -12.02 -17.81
N CYS A 40 3.68 -10.74 -18.13
CA CYS A 40 4.35 -10.15 -19.29
C CYS A 40 5.87 -10.30 -19.21
N VAL A 41 6.46 -10.03 -18.04
CA VAL A 41 7.91 -10.21 -17.81
C VAL A 41 8.30 -11.67 -17.99
N LEU A 42 7.60 -12.60 -17.33
CA LEU A 42 7.88 -14.03 -17.48
C LEU A 42 7.77 -14.50 -18.93
N SER A 43 6.72 -14.09 -19.65
CA SER A 43 6.51 -14.45 -21.04
C SER A 43 7.59 -13.87 -21.95
N THR A 44 8.05 -12.65 -21.68
CA THR A 44 9.14 -12.00 -22.46
C THR A 44 10.43 -12.80 -22.32
N ILE A 45 10.82 -13.14 -21.09
CA ILE A 45 12.03 -13.93 -20.82
C ILE A 45 11.88 -15.35 -21.40
N THR A 46 10.69 -15.94 -21.30
CA THR A 46 10.41 -17.26 -21.88
C THR A 46 10.58 -17.24 -23.39
N LEU A 47 10.06 -16.21 -24.07
CA LEU A 47 10.19 -16.06 -25.52
C LEU A 47 11.66 -15.94 -25.93
N HIS A 48 12.46 -15.18 -25.19
CA HIS A 48 13.90 -15.06 -25.44
C HIS A 48 14.59 -16.44 -25.42
N TYR A 49 14.32 -17.28 -24.42
CA TYR A 49 14.90 -18.63 -24.38
C TYR A 49 14.38 -19.56 -25.50
N ILE A 50 13.13 -19.38 -25.96
CA ILE A 50 12.60 -20.11 -27.11
C ILE A 50 13.34 -19.71 -28.39
N GLU A 51 13.59 -18.41 -28.58
CA GLU A 51 14.36 -17.89 -29.72
C GLU A 51 15.80 -18.39 -29.72
N ASP A 52 16.38 -18.62 -28.54
CA ASP A 52 17.68 -19.28 -28.34
C ASP A 52 17.66 -20.80 -28.60
N GLY A 53 16.53 -21.37 -29.03
CA GLY A 53 16.40 -22.76 -29.45
C GLY A 53 15.93 -23.73 -28.38
N ASN A 54 15.52 -23.25 -27.19
CA ASN A 54 14.96 -24.12 -26.16
C ASN A 54 13.52 -24.54 -26.51
N ALA A 55 13.17 -25.79 -26.18
CA ALA A 55 11.77 -26.19 -26.14
C ALA A 55 11.02 -25.35 -25.09
N LYS A 56 9.74 -25.03 -25.36
CA LYS A 56 8.92 -24.16 -24.49
C LYS A 56 8.99 -24.52 -22.99
N SER A 57 8.92 -25.82 -22.66
CA SER A 57 8.99 -26.28 -21.27
C SER A 57 10.35 -25.99 -20.60
N ALA A 58 11.46 -26.16 -21.33
CA ALA A 58 12.78 -25.80 -20.83
C ALA A 58 12.96 -24.29 -20.72
N ALA A 59 12.45 -23.54 -21.72
CA ALA A 59 12.47 -22.08 -21.72
C ALA A 59 11.72 -21.47 -20.53
N GLU A 60 10.55 -21.99 -20.18
CA GLU A 60 9.79 -21.55 -19.00
C GLU A 60 10.59 -21.80 -17.71
N VAL A 61 11.23 -22.97 -17.57
CA VAL A 61 12.09 -23.28 -16.41
C VAL A 61 13.25 -22.28 -16.30
N HIS A 62 13.91 -21.97 -17.42
CA HIS A 62 14.99 -20.97 -17.45
C HIS A 62 14.47 -19.57 -17.12
N ALA A 63 13.29 -19.19 -17.62
CA ALA A 63 12.68 -17.89 -17.32
C ALA A 63 12.35 -17.74 -15.83
N TYR A 64 11.77 -18.76 -15.19
CA TYR A 64 11.53 -18.76 -13.75
C TYR A 64 12.83 -18.67 -12.93
N ALA A 65 13.90 -19.31 -13.40
CA ALA A 65 15.21 -19.30 -12.75
C ALA A 65 16.01 -18.01 -13.03
N SER A 66 15.63 -17.22 -14.04
CA SER A 66 16.38 -16.05 -14.48
C SER A 66 16.49 -15.00 -13.39
N GLN A 67 17.65 -14.33 -13.36
CA GLN A 67 17.91 -13.23 -12.44
C GLN A 67 16.90 -12.09 -12.64
N GLU A 68 16.57 -11.76 -13.88
CA GLU A 68 15.60 -10.71 -14.23
C GLU A 68 14.22 -10.98 -13.63
N TYR A 69 13.70 -12.21 -13.75
CA TYR A 69 12.42 -12.56 -13.15
C TYR A 69 12.48 -12.51 -11.63
N GLN A 70 13.56 -13.01 -11.01
CA GLN A 70 13.74 -12.93 -9.56
C GLN A 70 13.79 -11.48 -9.05
N GLU A 71 14.45 -10.58 -9.79
CA GLU A 71 14.50 -9.16 -9.48
C GLU A 71 13.13 -8.49 -9.60
N HIS A 72 12.35 -8.83 -10.64
CA HIS A 72 10.96 -8.37 -10.77
C HIS A 72 10.12 -8.77 -9.56
N ILE A 73 10.20 -10.04 -9.14
CA ILE A 73 9.47 -10.53 -7.97
C ILE A 73 9.91 -9.80 -6.69
N LYS A 74 11.21 -9.55 -6.49
CA LYS A 74 11.70 -8.78 -5.35
C LYS A 74 11.13 -7.36 -5.34
N LYS A 75 11.16 -6.66 -6.49
CA LYS A 75 10.60 -5.31 -6.63
C LYS A 75 9.09 -5.29 -6.32
N MET A 76 8.36 -6.25 -6.86
CA MET A 76 6.91 -6.42 -6.65
C MET A 76 6.59 -6.60 -5.15
N VAL A 77 7.29 -7.51 -4.47
CA VAL A 77 7.09 -7.75 -3.03
C VAL A 77 7.43 -6.53 -2.19
N GLU A 78 8.53 -5.83 -2.50
CA GLU A 78 8.91 -4.62 -1.78
C GLU A 78 7.90 -3.48 -2.01
N ALA A 79 7.37 -3.31 -3.23
CA ALA A 79 6.33 -2.34 -3.51
C ALA A 79 5.05 -2.66 -2.71
N ARG A 80 4.62 -3.92 -2.69
CA ARG A 80 3.46 -4.35 -1.89
C ARG A 80 3.69 -4.14 -0.39
N ARG A 81 4.90 -4.37 0.11
CA ARG A 81 5.28 -4.08 1.49
C ARG A 81 5.13 -2.59 1.81
N ARG A 82 5.63 -1.70 0.95
CA ARG A 82 5.47 -0.24 1.12
C ARG A 82 4.00 0.17 1.13
N ALA A 83 3.20 -0.36 0.21
CA ALA A 83 1.76 -0.10 0.16
C ALA A 83 1.06 -0.53 1.45
N ASN A 84 1.39 -1.71 1.99
CA ASN A 84 0.79 -2.20 3.22
C ASN A 84 1.18 -1.35 4.43
N VAL A 85 2.44 -0.90 4.53
CA VAL A 85 2.87 0.03 5.59
C VAL A 85 2.11 1.35 5.51
N ALA A 86 2.05 1.97 4.34
CA ALA A 86 1.31 3.22 4.14
C ALA A 86 -0.19 3.06 4.46
N LYS A 87 -0.78 1.90 4.14
CA LYS A 87 -2.16 1.57 4.52
C LYS A 87 -2.33 1.52 6.04
N ILE A 88 -1.42 0.85 6.75
CA ILE A 88 -1.47 0.76 8.22
C ILE A 88 -1.37 2.16 8.83
N GLU A 89 -0.47 3.02 8.35
CA GLU A 89 -0.35 4.41 8.82
C GLU A 89 -1.67 5.18 8.64
N LEU A 90 -2.26 5.13 7.44
CA LEU A 90 -3.53 5.79 7.13
C LEU A 90 -4.68 5.28 8.02
N GLU A 91 -4.84 3.97 8.13
CA GLU A 91 -5.92 3.35 8.92
C GLU A 91 -5.73 3.58 10.43
N SER A 92 -4.49 3.68 10.91
CA SER A 92 -4.22 3.99 12.32
C SER A 92 -4.70 5.39 12.69
N ILE A 93 -4.47 6.39 11.83
CA ILE A 93 -4.96 7.76 12.07
C ILE A 93 -6.48 7.82 11.99
N LYS A 94 -7.10 7.16 10.99
CA LYS A 94 -8.57 7.05 10.91
C LYS A 94 -9.16 6.44 12.18
N THR A 95 -8.55 5.35 12.66
CA THR A 95 -8.99 4.66 13.86
C THR A 95 -8.85 5.56 15.09
N HIS A 96 -7.71 6.23 15.25
CA HIS A 96 -7.48 7.15 16.36
C HIS A 96 -8.52 8.30 16.38
N LEU A 97 -8.77 8.94 15.23
CA LEU A 97 -9.76 10.01 15.12
C LEU A 97 -11.17 9.52 15.50
N ASN A 98 -11.56 8.33 15.05
CA ASN A 98 -12.85 7.74 15.39
C ASN A 98 -13.00 7.43 16.89
N LEU A 99 -11.94 6.93 17.53
CA LEU A 99 -11.92 6.68 18.97
C LEU A 99 -12.03 7.98 19.77
N THR A 100 -11.27 9.01 19.39
CA THR A 100 -11.34 10.33 20.04
C THR A 100 -12.73 10.94 19.91
N ARG A 101 -13.34 10.89 18.72
CA ARG A 101 -14.72 11.37 18.50
C ARG A 101 -15.73 10.65 19.38
N THR A 102 -15.60 9.32 19.53
CA THR A 102 -16.46 8.52 20.40
C THR A 102 -16.29 8.91 21.86
N TYR A 103 -15.05 9.03 22.35
CA TYR A 103 -14.75 9.42 23.72
C TYR A 103 -15.29 10.81 24.07
N GLU A 104 -15.12 11.80 23.18
CA GLU A 104 -15.66 13.15 23.39
C GLU A 104 -17.20 13.17 23.37
N ALA A 105 -17.83 12.34 22.53
CA ALA A 105 -19.28 12.19 22.52
C ALA A 105 -19.78 11.63 23.87
N THR A 106 -19.17 10.56 24.38
CA THR A 106 -19.48 10.00 25.70
C THR A 106 -19.29 11.04 26.80
N ARG A 107 -18.15 11.75 26.82
CA ARG A 107 -17.88 12.81 27.81
C ARG A 107 -18.92 13.93 27.75
N ARG A 108 -19.37 14.34 26.56
CA ARG A 108 -20.43 15.35 26.41
C ARG A 108 -21.76 14.87 26.97
N GLU A 109 -22.12 13.61 26.77
CA GLU A 109 -23.33 13.04 27.35
C GLU A 109 -23.24 12.93 28.87
N GLU A 110 -22.10 12.49 29.41
CA GLU A 110 -21.85 12.47 30.87
C GLU A 110 -21.99 13.88 31.48
N MET A 111 -21.45 14.91 30.84
CA MET A 111 -21.57 16.30 31.32
C MET A 111 -23.00 16.85 31.31
N LYS A 112 -23.92 16.29 30.51
CA LYS A 112 -25.33 16.70 30.50
C LYS A 112 -26.14 16.09 31.65
N LEU A 113 -25.59 15.06 32.31
CA LEU A 113 -26.24 14.35 33.42
C LEU A 113 -25.89 14.93 34.80
N ILE A 114 -25.06 15.98 34.84
CA ILE A 114 -24.59 16.68 36.05
C ILE A 114 -25.26 18.06 36.11
#